data_AF-A0A5C5VVE1-F1
#
_entry.id   AF-A0A5C5VVE1-F1
#
_cell.length_a   1.000
_cell.length_b   1.000
_cell.length_c   1.000
_cell.angle_alpha   90.00
_cell.angle_beta   90.00
_cell.angle_gamma   90.00
#
_symmetry.space_group_name_H-M   'P 1'
#
loop_
_entity.id
_entity.type
_entity.pdbx_description
1 polymer ?
#
loop_
_entity_poly.entity_id
_entity_poly.type
_entity_poly.pdbx_seq_one_letter_code
_entity_poly.pdbx_strand_id
1 'polypeptide(L)'
;MSEVQLTHHRLRDHGPRNLGLSGDEAPLLNPITEAGSGQVQEKEKTQLREIIEQLNTLYGNDMTDGDLLSFVNAVKAKTMESEVLIRQSANNTRQQFDSSPDLFGEIQSAVIDSMDTQAELSTRALNSPQALNDLVRVLMDKMNLYESLRAKATGA
;
A
#
# COMPACT_ATOMS: atom_id res chain seq x y z
N MET A 1 -24.86 -5.79 -31.36
CA MET A 1 -25.21 -5.29 -30.03
C MET A 1 -25.13 -6.48 -29.09
N SER A 2 -23.97 -6.71 -28.45
CA SER A 2 -23.77 -7.87 -27.59
C SER A 2 -24.15 -7.52 -26.15
N GLU A 3 -25.12 -8.26 -25.66
CA GLU A 3 -25.71 -8.23 -24.33
C GLU A 3 -24.68 -8.69 -23.29
N VAL A 4 -24.39 -7.83 -22.32
CA VAL A 4 -23.43 -8.11 -21.24
C VAL A 4 -24.18 -8.78 -20.09
N GLN A 5 -23.86 -10.03 -19.78
CA GLN A 5 -24.38 -10.76 -18.62
C GLN A 5 -23.65 -10.36 -17.34
N LEU A 6 -24.46 -10.12 -16.29
CA LEU A 6 -24.07 -9.75 -14.94
C LEU A 6 -23.52 -10.98 -14.19
N THR A 7 -22.28 -10.97 -13.72
CA THR A 7 -21.72 -12.07 -12.90
C THR A 7 -21.75 -11.74 -11.40
N HIS A 8 -22.24 -12.73 -10.66
CA HIS A 8 -22.78 -12.74 -9.29
C HIS A 8 -22.02 -12.02 -8.17
N HIS A 9 -22.75 -11.17 -7.42
CA HIS A 9 -22.37 -10.74 -6.07
C HIS A 9 -23.06 -11.61 -5.02
N ARG A 10 -22.29 -12.25 -4.14
CA ARG A 10 -22.80 -13.09 -3.05
C ARG A 10 -22.81 -12.29 -1.75
N LEU A 11 -23.95 -11.70 -1.40
CA LEU A 11 -24.18 -11.16 -0.06
C LEU A 11 -24.42 -12.31 0.93
N ARG A 12 -23.69 -12.30 2.05
CA ARG A 12 -23.99 -13.13 3.23
C ARG A 12 -24.56 -12.21 4.30
N ASP A 13 -25.84 -12.41 4.60
CA ASP A 13 -26.56 -11.78 5.70
C ASP A 13 -26.09 -12.41 7.03
N HIS A 14 -25.56 -11.59 7.93
CA HIS A 14 -25.25 -11.98 9.29
C HIS A 14 -26.25 -11.27 10.19
N GLY A 15 -27.34 -11.98 10.51
CA GLY A 15 -28.46 -11.50 11.31
C GLY A 15 -28.08 -10.85 12.66
N PRO A 16 -29.07 -10.28 13.37
CA PRO A 16 -28.82 -9.39 14.50
C PRO A 16 -28.12 -10.12 15.66
N ARG A 17 -26.87 -9.72 15.95
CA ARG A 17 -26.14 -10.19 17.14
C ARG A 17 -26.60 -9.40 18.36
N ASN A 18 -27.30 -10.11 19.24
CA ASN A 18 -27.66 -9.64 20.56
C ASN A 18 -26.40 -9.58 21.44
N LEU A 19 -25.89 -8.38 21.74
CA LEU A 19 -24.78 -8.17 22.67
C LEU A 19 -25.33 -8.10 24.09
N GLY A 20 -25.48 -9.26 24.73
CA GLY A 20 -25.52 -9.36 26.17
C GLY A 20 -24.16 -9.90 26.65
N LEU A 21 -23.49 -9.17 27.55
CA LEU A 21 -23.25 -9.62 28.91
C LEU A 21 -22.31 -8.66 29.67
N SER A 22 -22.76 -8.34 30.87
CA SER A 22 -22.18 -7.55 31.94
C SER A 22 -20.90 -8.14 32.54
N GLY A 23 -20.08 -7.30 33.17
CA GLY A 23 -19.19 -7.70 34.28
C GLY A 23 -17.72 -7.32 34.13
N ASP A 24 -17.37 -6.16 34.70
CA ASP A 24 -16.09 -5.70 35.28
C ASP A 24 -14.74 -5.83 34.53
N GLU A 25 -14.16 -4.63 34.31
CA GLU A 25 -12.75 -4.27 34.11
C GLU A 25 -11.98 -4.93 32.95
N ALA A 26 -12.37 -4.59 31.72
CA ALA A 26 -11.38 -4.34 30.67
C ALA A 26 -10.94 -2.87 30.78
N PRO A 27 -9.64 -2.54 30.78
CA PRO A 27 -9.24 -1.16 30.61
C PRO A 27 -9.78 -0.71 29.25
N LEU A 28 -10.74 0.22 29.26
CA LEU A 28 -11.15 0.90 28.04
C LEU A 28 -9.88 1.50 27.46
N LEU A 29 -9.50 1.06 26.26
CA LEU A 29 -8.61 1.83 25.42
C LEU A 29 -9.23 3.21 25.35
N ASN A 30 -8.55 4.21 25.92
CA ASN A 30 -9.00 5.59 25.86
C ASN A 30 -9.31 5.88 24.38
N PRO A 31 -10.55 6.31 24.04
CA PRO A 31 -10.81 6.73 22.68
C PRO A 31 -9.78 7.82 22.36
N ILE A 32 -9.13 7.69 21.20
CA ILE A 32 -8.26 8.74 20.66
C ILE A 32 -9.17 9.92 20.31
N THR A 33 -9.54 10.69 21.32
CA THR A 33 -10.23 11.95 21.19
C THR A 33 -9.18 13.00 20.85
N GLU A 34 -8.80 13.03 19.59
CA GLU A 34 -8.45 14.30 18.97
C GLU A 34 -9.51 14.55 17.90
N ALA A 35 -10.46 15.43 18.23
CA ALA A 35 -11.51 15.89 17.34
C ALA A 35 -10.82 16.56 16.13
N GLY A 36 -10.62 15.77 15.07
CA GLY A 36 -9.83 16.15 13.89
C GLY A 36 -9.20 14.95 13.17
N SER A 37 -8.95 13.83 13.87
CA SER A 37 -8.34 12.63 13.28
C SER A 37 -9.24 11.92 12.26
N GLY A 38 -10.57 11.96 12.44
CA GLY A 38 -11.53 11.34 11.53
C GLY A 38 -11.52 11.97 10.12
N GLN A 39 -11.46 13.31 10.03
CA GLN A 39 -11.43 14.00 8.74
C GLN A 39 -10.09 13.85 8.02
N VAL A 40 -8.97 13.81 8.77
CA VAL A 40 -7.65 13.56 8.19
C VAL A 40 -7.56 12.14 7.65
N GLN A 41 -7.98 11.14 8.44
CA GLN A 41 -8.02 9.75 8.00
C GLN A 41 -8.95 9.53 6.81
N GLU A 42 -10.11 10.18 6.76
CA GLU A 42 -11.02 10.08 5.61
C GLU A 42 -10.42 10.69 4.34
N LYS A 43 -9.73 11.82 4.44
CA LYS A 43 -9.04 12.44 3.30
C LYS A 43 -7.91 11.56 2.78
N GLU A 44 -7.07 11.04 3.67
CA GLU A 44 -5.97 10.14 3.32
C GLU A 44 -6.49 8.84 2.68
N LYS A 45 -7.55 8.24 3.24
CA LYS A 45 -8.22 7.07 2.65
C LYS A 45 -8.86 7.35 1.30
N THR A 46 -9.33 8.58 1.07
CA THR A 46 -9.91 8.97 -0.22
C THR A 46 -8.82 9.15 -1.27
N GLN A 47 -7.73 9.84 -0.94
CA GLN A 47 -6.56 9.97 -1.82
C GLN A 47 -5.95 8.60 -2.18
N LEU A 48 -5.83 7.69 -1.21
CA LEU A 48 -5.32 6.35 -1.47
C LEU A 48 -6.23 5.56 -2.42
N ARG A 49 -7.55 5.67 -2.26
CA ARG A 49 -8.53 5.04 -3.15
C ARG A 49 -8.42 5.57 -4.58
N GLU A 50 -8.31 6.88 -4.76
CA GLU A 50 -8.12 7.50 -6.08
C GLU A 50 -6.84 7.01 -6.76
N ILE A 51 -5.74 6.87 -6.01
CA ILE A 51 -4.49 6.30 -6.52
C ILE A 51 -4.70 4.85 -6.97
N ILE A 52 -5.33 4.02 -6.14
CA ILE A 52 -5.60 2.61 -6.46
C ILE A 52 -6.48 2.49 -7.72
N GLU A 53 -7.54 3.29 -7.83
CA GLU A 53 -8.44 3.28 -9.00
C GLU A 53 -7.70 3.64 -10.29
N GLN A 54 -6.80 4.64 -10.23
CA GLN A 54 -5.95 5.00 -11.37
C GLN A 54 -5.00 3.86 -11.74
N LEU A 55 -4.39 3.19 -10.76
CA LEU A 55 -3.48 2.08 -11.01
C LEU A 55 -4.21 0.86 -11.58
N ASN A 56 -5.40 0.53 -11.07
CA ASN A 56 -6.25 -0.53 -11.62
C ASN A 56 -6.66 -0.24 -13.07
N THR A 57 -6.90 1.03 -13.41
CA THR A 57 -7.19 1.45 -14.80
C THR A 57 -5.98 1.25 -15.72
N LEU A 58 -4.76 1.46 -15.22
CA LEU A 58 -3.52 1.32 -16.00
C LEU A 58 -3.07 -0.14 -16.17
N TYR A 59 -3.21 -0.97 -15.13
CA TYR A 59 -2.62 -2.31 -15.07
C TYR A 59 -3.66 -3.45 -15.09
N GLY A 60 -4.95 -3.13 -15.07
CA GLY A 60 -6.03 -4.12 -15.02
C GLY A 60 -6.29 -4.66 -13.62
N ASN A 61 -7.22 -5.61 -13.52
CA ASN A 61 -7.71 -6.16 -12.25
C ASN A 61 -7.03 -7.48 -11.84
N ASP A 62 -5.94 -7.86 -12.51
CA ASP A 62 -5.22 -9.12 -12.23
C ASP A 62 -4.27 -8.98 -11.01
N MET A 63 -4.02 -7.75 -10.56
CA MET A 63 -3.15 -7.42 -9.43
C MET A 63 -3.98 -7.00 -8.22
N THR A 64 -3.49 -7.26 -7.01
CA THR A 64 -4.14 -6.72 -5.81
C THR A 64 -3.78 -5.25 -5.62
N ASP A 65 -4.62 -4.50 -4.91
CA ASP A 65 -4.31 -3.12 -4.50
C ASP A 65 -2.95 -3.04 -3.78
N GLY A 66 -2.60 -4.07 -3.00
CA GLY A 66 -1.31 -4.17 -2.31
C GLY A 66 -0.13 -4.28 -3.27
N ASP A 67 -0.27 -5.06 -4.35
CA ASP A 67 0.78 -5.22 -5.36
C ASP A 67 1.03 -3.90 -6.09
N LEU A 68 -0.05 -3.23 -6.52
CA LEU A 68 0.02 -1.95 -7.23
C LEU A 68 0.63 -0.85 -6.35
N LEU A 69 0.20 -0.75 -5.10
CA LEU A 69 0.76 0.22 -4.15
C LEU A 69 2.23 -0.08 -3.83
N SER A 70 2.60 -1.35 -3.66
CA SER A 70 3.98 -1.75 -3.42
C SER A 70 4.87 -1.35 -4.59
N PHE A 71 4.44 -1.64 -5.82
CA PHE A 71 5.15 -1.27 -7.05
C PHE A 71 5.37 0.24 -7.16
N VAL A 72 4.31 1.04 -7.05
CA VAL A 72 4.41 2.50 -7.19
C VAL A 72 5.29 3.12 -6.11
N ASN A 73 5.21 2.62 -4.87
CA ASN A 73 6.06 3.11 -3.79
C ASN A 73 7.54 2.76 -4.03
N ALA A 74 7.84 1.57 -4.56
CA ALA A 74 9.20 1.19 -4.90
C ALA A 74 9.77 2.07 -6.04
N VAL A 75 8.99 2.29 -7.11
CA VAL A 75 9.37 3.17 -8.21
C VAL A 75 9.59 4.59 -7.70
N LYS A 76 8.64 5.14 -6.92
CA LYS A 76 8.76 6.48 -6.33
C LYS A 76 10.01 6.61 -5.47
N ALA A 77 10.31 5.63 -4.61
CA ALA A 77 11.51 5.65 -3.79
C ALA A 77 12.78 5.75 -4.66
N LYS A 78 12.87 4.96 -5.74
CA LYS A 78 13.97 5.05 -6.71
C LYS A 78 14.02 6.36 -7.49
N THR A 79 12.88 6.88 -7.92
CA THR A 79 12.80 8.20 -8.56
C THR A 79 13.32 9.31 -7.64
N MET A 80 13.06 9.22 -6.33
CA MET A 80 13.56 10.18 -5.34
C MET A 80 15.07 10.09 -5.10
N GLU A 81 15.75 9.03 -5.55
CA GLU A 81 17.21 8.91 -5.52
C GLU A 81 17.87 9.64 -6.72
N SER A 82 17.11 10.04 -7.75
CA SER A 82 17.65 10.70 -8.95
C SER A 82 18.11 12.13 -8.69
N GLU A 83 19.43 12.36 -8.69
CA GLU A 83 20.03 13.71 -8.60
C GLU A 83 19.63 14.62 -9.76
N VAL A 84 19.32 14.05 -10.93
CA VAL A 84 18.84 14.81 -12.09
C VAL A 84 17.46 15.39 -11.77
N LEU A 85 16.52 14.57 -11.33
CA LEU A 85 15.17 15.01 -11.00
C LEU A 85 15.12 15.93 -9.78
N ILE A 86 15.96 15.68 -8.77
CA ILE A 86 16.11 16.59 -7.63
C ILE A 86 16.55 17.98 -8.11
N ARG A 87 17.60 18.07 -8.93
CA ARG A 87 18.07 19.36 -9.46
C ARG A 87 17.04 20.03 -10.36
N GLN A 88 16.33 19.27 -11.19
CA GLN A 88 15.31 19.85 -12.05
C GLN A 88 14.11 20.37 -11.27
N SER A 89 13.62 19.63 -10.28
CA SER A 89 12.49 20.05 -9.45
C SER A 89 12.82 21.30 -8.61
N ALA A 90 14.07 21.47 -8.18
CA ALA A 90 14.51 22.65 -7.44
C ALA A 90 14.62 23.93 -8.30
N ASN A 91 14.88 23.80 -9.60
CA ASN A 91 15.20 24.92 -10.47
C ASN A 91 14.13 25.25 -11.50
N ASN A 92 13.08 24.44 -11.62
CA ASN A 92 12.03 24.61 -12.62
C ASN A 92 10.65 24.68 -11.96
N THR A 93 9.72 25.38 -12.62
CA THR A 93 8.31 25.30 -12.25
C THR A 93 7.78 23.88 -12.50
N ARG A 94 6.66 23.52 -11.85
CA ARG A 94 6.03 22.21 -12.04
C ARG A 94 5.74 21.90 -13.51
N GLN A 95 5.20 22.86 -14.26
CA GLN A 95 4.88 22.69 -15.69
C GLN A 95 6.14 22.42 -16.54
N GLN A 96 7.24 23.11 -16.24
CA GLN A 96 8.52 22.90 -16.92
C GLN A 96 9.13 21.54 -16.57
N PHE A 97 9.06 21.14 -15.30
CA PHE A 97 9.52 19.82 -14.84
C PHE A 97 8.74 18.68 -15.51
N ASP A 98 7.41 18.80 -15.55
CA ASP A 98 6.53 17.80 -16.20
C ASP A 98 6.79 17.69 -17.71
N SER A 99 7.33 18.74 -18.33
CA SER A 99 7.72 18.77 -19.76
C SER A 99 9.20 18.41 -19.98
N SER A 100 9.93 18.03 -18.94
CA SER A 100 11.36 17.71 -19.03
C SER A 100 11.58 16.44 -19.86
N PRO A 101 12.52 16.45 -20.83
CA PRO A 101 12.86 15.25 -21.60
C PRO A 101 13.46 14.14 -20.71
N ASP A 102 14.07 14.50 -19.57
CA ASP A 102 14.73 13.55 -18.69
C ASP A 102 13.74 12.82 -17.77
N LEU A 103 12.57 13.41 -17.48
CA LEU A 103 11.61 12.88 -16.53
C LEU A 103 11.19 11.44 -16.87
N PHE A 104 10.85 11.19 -18.13
CA PHE A 104 10.45 9.87 -18.57
C PHE A 104 11.60 8.85 -18.46
N GLY A 105 12.81 9.23 -18.88
CA GLY A 105 13.98 8.36 -18.83
C GLY A 105 14.37 7.98 -17.40
N GLU A 106 14.37 8.95 -16.50
CA GLU A 106 14.68 8.73 -15.08
C GLU A 106 13.62 7.87 -14.38
N ILE A 107 12.33 8.04 -14.71
CA ILE A 107 11.27 7.14 -14.21
C ILE A 107 11.45 5.73 -14.78
N GLN A 108 11.79 5.57 -16.06
CA GLN A 108 12.05 4.26 -16.64
C GLN A 108 13.24 3.57 -15.97
N SER A 109 14.33 4.28 -15.71
CA SER A 109 15.47 3.77 -14.94
C SER A 109 15.05 3.36 -13.54
N ALA A 110 14.27 4.19 -12.84
CA ALA A 110 13.75 3.87 -11.51
C ALA A 110 12.88 2.60 -11.49
N VAL A 111 12.09 2.34 -12.54
CA VAL A 111 11.34 1.08 -12.70
C VAL A 111 12.29 -0.11 -12.78
N ILE A 112 13.32 -0.03 -13.63
CA ILE A 112 14.33 -1.10 -13.78
C ILE A 112 15.07 -1.33 -12.46
N ASP A 113 15.58 -0.26 -11.84
CA ASP A 113 16.34 -0.35 -10.59
C ASP A 113 15.50 -0.91 -9.43
N SER A 114 14.21 -0.57 -9.37
CA SER A 114 13.30 -1.10 -8.36
C SER A 114 13.09 -2.62 -8.54
N MET A 115 12.96 -3.08 -9.79
CA MET A 115 12.83 -4.49 -10.14
C MET A 115 14.10 -5.26 -9.76
N ASP A 116 15.27 -4.76 -10.15
CA ASP A 116 16.56 -5.39 -9.87
C ASP A 116 16.83 -5.47 -8.37
N THR A 117 16.56 -4.38 -7.64
CA THR A 117 16.69 -4.34 -6.18
C THR A 117 15.79 -5.38 -5.52
N GLN A 118 14.53 -5.48 -5.96
CA GLN A 118 13.59 -6.42 -5.35
C GLN A 118 13.93 -7.88 -5.68
N ALA A 119 14.41 -8.16 -6.89
CA ALA A 119 14.91 -9.48 -7.28
C ALA A 119 16.15 -9.88 -6.46
N GLU A 120 17.08 -8.95 -6.23
CA GLU A 120 18.28 -9.18 -5.43
C GLU A 120 17.94 -9.45 -3.96
N LEU A 121 17.11 -8.59 -3.34
CA LEU A 121 16.69 -8.75 -1.95
C LEU A 121 15.96 -10.09 -1.72
N SER A 122 15.06 -10.45 -2.65
CA SER A 122 14.35 -11.73 -2.62
C SER A 122 15.31 -12.91 -2.73
N THR A 123 16.26 -12.84 -3.67
CA THR A 123 17.28 -13.88 -3.86
C THR A 123 18.13 -14.07 -2.61
N ARG A 124 18.59 -12.98 -1.99
CA ARG A 124 19.39 -13.02 -0.75
C ARG A 124 18.61 -13.64 0.41
N ALA A 125 17.33 -13.28 0.56
CA ALA A 125 16.46 -13.86 1.58
C ALA A 125 16.26 -15.37 1.38
N LEU A 126 16.08 -15.81 0.14
CA LEU A 126 15.81 -17.22 -0.18
C LEU A 126 17.06 -18.12 -0.12
N ASN A 127 18.24 -17.57 -0.46
CA ASN A 127 19.48 -18.34 -0.49
C ASN A 127 20.14 -18.56 0.89
N SER A 128 19.58 -17.99 1.96
CA SER A 128 20.12 -18.14 3.31
C SER A 128 19.01 -18.36 4.33
N PRO A 129 18.95 -19.54 4.99
CA PRO A 129 18.01 -19.78 6.07
C PRO A 129 18.12 -18.76 7.20
N GLN A 130 19.34 -18.27 7.48
CA GLN A 130 19.56 -17.24 8.49
C GLN A 130 18.94 -15.91 8.07
N ALA A 131 19.13 -15.48 6.82
CA ALA A 131 18.56 -14.24 6.31
C ALA A 131 17.02 -14.29 6.32
N LEU A 132 16.42 -15.42 5.94
CA LEU A 132 14.97 -15.60 6.00
C LEU A 132 14.45 -15.55 7.44
N ASN A 133 15.14 -16.21 8.39
CA ASN A 133 14.76 -16.16 9.81
C ASN A 133 14.85 -14.74 10.38
N ASP A 134 15.87 -13.97 9.99
CA ASP A 134 16.00 -12.58 10.44
C ASP A 134 14.91 -11.69 9.82
N LEU A 135 14.55 -11.92 8.55
CA LEU A 135 13.39 -11.25 7.93
C LEU A 135 12.08 -11.56 8.67
N VAL A 136 11.84 -12.83 9.02
CA VAL A 136 10.67 -13.23 9.82
C VAL A 136 10.64 -12.49 11.16
N ARG A 137 11.78 -12.39 11.85
CA ARG A 137 11.89 -11.63 13.11
C ARG A 137 11.56 -10.16 12.93
N VAL A 138 12.07 -9.51 11.87
CA VAL A 138 11.73 -8.10 11.58
C VAL A 138 10.23 -7.95 11.39
N LEU A 139 9.59 -8.83 10.61
CA LEU A 139 8.16 -8.77 10.35
C LEU A 139 7.33 -8.98 11.64
N MET A 140 7.72 -9.96 12.46
CA MET A 140 7.04 -10.26 13.72
C MET A 140 7.23 -9.14 14.76
N ASP A 141 8.47 -8.72 14.99
CA ASP A 141 8.82 -7.88 16.14
C ASP A 141 8.73 -6.37 15.86
N LYS A 142 8.89 -5.96 14.59
CA LYS A 142 8.93 -4.54 14.19
C LYS A 142 7.75 -4.11 13.36
N MET A 143 7.05 -5.05 12.70
CA MET A 143 5.95 -4.74 11.80
C MET A 143 4.60 -5.31 12.25
N ASN A 144 4.51 -5.87 13.46
CA ASN A 144 3.27 -6.40 14.04
C ASN A 144 2.55 -7.39 13.10
N LEU A 145 3.32 -8.27 12.43
CA LEU A 145 2.78 -9.18 11.41
C LEU A 145 1.67 -10.05 11.99
N TYR A 146 1.87 -10.60 13.19
CA TYR A 146 0.90 -11.48 13.83
C TYR A 146 -0.42 -10.76 14.13
N GLU A 147 -0.35 -9.58 14.75
CA GLU A 147 -1.50 -8.76 15.10
C GLU A 147 -2.27 -8.35 13.85
N SER A 148 -1.55 -7.93 12.80
CA SER A 148 -2.13 -7.53 11.52
C SER A 148 -2.87 -8.69 10.84
N LEU A 149 -2.27 -9.88 10.83
CA LEU A 149 -2.91 -11.09 10.29
C LEU A 149 -4.13 -11.49 11.11
N ARG A 150 -4.04 -11.39 12.44
CA ARG A 150 -5.15 -11.71 13.35
C ARG A 150 -6.33 -10.75 13.20
N ALA A 151 -6.06 -9.45 13.06
CA ALA A 151 -7.10 -8.45 12.79
C ALA A 151 -7.84 -8.78 11.49
N LYS A 152 -7.11 -9.06 10.40
CA LYS A 152 -7.69 -9.49 9.12
C LYS A 152 -8.53 -10.77 9.25
N ALA A 153 -8.07 -11.75 10.02
CA ALA A 153 -8.78 -13.01 10.21
C ALA A 153 -10.08 -12.85 11.03
N THR A 154 -10.11 -11.91 11.97
CA THR A 154 -11.24 -11.68 12.88
C THR A 154 -12.23 -10.63 12.38
N GLY A 155 -11.90 -9.90 11.30
CA GLY A 155 -12.74 -8.85 10.73
C GLY A 155 -12.92 -7.63 11.63
N ALA A 156 -11.99 -7.43 12.56
CA ALA A 156 -11.92 -6.27 13.45
C ALA A 156 -11.30 -5.06 12.76
#